data_AF-A0A519UU31-F1
#
_entry.id   AF-A0A519UU31-F1
#
_cell.length_a   1.000
_cell.length_b   1.000
_cell.length_c   1.000
_cell.angle_alpha   90.00
_cell.angle_beta   90.00
_cell.angle_gamma   90.00
#
_symmetry.space_group_name_H-M   'P 1'
#
loop_
_entity.id
_entity.type
_entity.pdbx_description
1 polymer ?
#
loop_
_entity_poly.entity_id
_entity_poly.type
_entity_poly.pdbx_seq_one_letter_code
_entity_poly.pdbx_strand_id
1 'polypeptide(L)'
;MKTAVITGATKGIGKAIAIKLAASGYNLAVCARTEKDLIALQKELEPTGVQILTVVADCSRKADVMNFFERAKAAFTTIDVLVNNAGVFLTGNILDEDDNTFELQQQLNLNSTYYFSKCFGKIMRSQRSGHIFNICSIASVQSIENAGSYSVTKTAMLSLNNVLRKELA
;
A
#
# COMPACT_ATOMS: atom_id res chain seq x y z
N MET A 1 8.30 -9.07 -18.05
CA MET A 1 7.90 -9.72 -16.79
C MET A 1 6.95 -8.78 -16.07
N LYS A 2 5.90 -9.29 -15.42
CA LYS A 2 4.91 -8.41 -14.73
C LYS A 2 5.50 -7.86 -13.44
N THR A 3 5.05 -6.68 -13.02
CA THR A 3 5.52 -6.02 -11.80
C THR A 3 4.39 -5.79 -10.81
N ALA A 4 4.63 -6.12 -9.55
CA ALA A 4 3.75 -5.81 -8.43
C ALA A 4 4.38 -4.76 -7.50
N VAL A 5 3.59 -3.77 -7.13
CA VAL A 5 3.93 -2.75 -6.14
C VAL A 5 3.22 -3.08 -4.84
N ILE A 6 3.94 -3.16 -3.73
CA ILE A 6 3.37 -3.52 -2.42
C ILE A 6 3.88 -2.58 -1.33
N THR A 7 2.96 -1.90 -0.64
CA THR A 7 3.28 -1.02 0.48
C THR A 7 3.24 -1.79 1.80
N GLY A 8 4.14 -1.51 2.75
CA GLY A 8 4.17 -2.23 4.03
C GLY A 8 4.52 -3.71 3.87
N ALA A 9 5.43 -4.02 2.94
CA ALA A 9 5.68 -5.37 2.47
C ALA A 9 6.57 -6.23 3.39
N THR A 10 7.04 -5.70 4.51
CA THR A 10 8.03 -6.40 5.35
C THR A 10 7.43 -7.22 6.48
N LYS A 11 6.13 -7.08 6.76
CA LYS A 11 5.43 -7.79 7.85
C LYS A 11 4.03 -8.20 7.43
N GLY A 12 3.47 -9.18 8.16
CA GLY A 12 2.08 -9.60 8.05
C GLY A 12 1.62 -9.91 6.63
N ILE A 13 0.44 -9.39 6.27
CA ILE A 13 -0.22 -9.60 4.97
C ILE A 13 0.67 -9.13 3.82
N GLY A 14 1.28 -7.95 3.93
CA GLY A 14 2.15 -7.40 2.89
C GLY A 14 3.33 -8.32 2.55
N LYS A 15 3.98 -8.89 3.57
CA LYS A 15 5.08 -9.86 3.38
C LYS A 15 4.62 -11.15 2.72
N ALA A 16 3.50 -11.71 3.17
CA ALA A 16 2.94 -12.92 2.58
C ALA A 16 2.59 -12.72 1.10
N ILE A 17 2.02 -11.56 0.74
CA ILE A 17 1.70 -11.20 -0.64
C ILE A 17 2.99 -11.06 -1.47
N ALA A 18 4.03 -10.39 -0.95
CA ALA A 18 5.30 -10.23 -1.63
C ALA A 18 5.94 -11.59 -1.96
N ILE A 19 6.02 -12.49 -0.99
CA ILE A 19 6.53 -13.86 -1.18
C ILE A 19 5.73 -14.59 -2.26
N LYS A 20 4.40 -14.55 -2.19
CA LYS A 20 3.55 -15.27 -3.14
C LYS A 20 3.69 -14.75 -4.56
N LEU A 21 3.77 -13.43 -4.74
CA LEU A 21 3.91 -12.81 -6.06
C LEU A 21 5.30 -13.03 -6.66
N ALA A 22 6.37 -12.92 -5.86
CA ALA A 22 7.72 -13.27 -6.29
C ALA A 22 7.82 -14.73 -6.73
N ALA A 23 7.29 -15.67 -5.94
CA ALA A 23 7.24 -17.10 -6.31
C ALA A 23 6.40 -17.37 -7.57
N SER A 24 5.52 -16.43 -7.95
CA SER A 24 4.72 -16.50 -9.18
C SER A 24 5.38 -15.76 -10.36
N GLY A 25 6.64 -15.32 -10.21
CA GLY A 25 7.42 -14.66 -11.27
C GLY A 25 7.12 -13.17 -11.47
N TYR A 26 6.53 -12.49 -10.48
CA TYR A 26 6.40 -11.03 -10.53
C TYR A 26 7.67 -10.37 -10.02
N ASN A 27 8.14 -9.37 -10.78
CA ASN A 27 9.05 -8.36 -10.24
C ASN A 27 8.34 -7.59 -9.14
N LEU A 28 9.09 -7.12 -8.14
CA LEU A 28 8.51 -6.42 -6.99
C LEU A 28 9.11 -5.03 -6.82
N ALA A 29 8.25 -4.03 -6.61
CA ALA A 29 8.61 -2.78 -5.97
C ALA A 29 7.98 -2.76 -4.58
N VAL A 30 8.79 -2.68 -3.53
CA VAL A 30 8.30 -2.75 -2.15
C VAL A 30 8.83 -1.60 -1.30
N CYS A 31 7.99 -1.13 -0.38
CA CYS A 31 8.38 -0.12 0.58
C CYS A 31 7.94 -0.44 2.01
N ALA A 32 8.77 -0.01 2.97
CA ALA A 32 8.51 -0.07 4.40
C ALA A 32 9.41 0.94 5.13
N ARG A 33 9.16 1.18 6.42
CA ARG A 33 9.91 2.16 7.23
C ARG A 33 11.30 1.69 7.65
N THR A 34 11.50 0.38 7.79
CA THR A 34 12.73 -0.18 8.35
C THR A 34 13.59 -0.79 7.26
N GLU A 35 14.76 -0.20 7.00
CA GLU A 35 15.70 -0.68 5.99
C GLU A 35 16.15 -2.12 6.23
N LYS A 36 16.49 -2.46 7.47
CA LYS A 36 16.88 -3.82 7.86
C LYS A 36 15.82 -4.87 7.50
N ASP A 37 14.55 -4.54 7.68
CA ASP A 37 13.45 -5.46 7.35
C ASP A 37 13.29 -5.63 5.83
N LEU A 38 13.56 -4.57 5.05
CA LEU A 38 13.57 -4.62 3.58
C LEU A 38 14.72 -5.46 3.05
N ILE A 39 15.93 -5.31 3.62
CA ILE A 39 17.10 -6.12 3.27
C ILE A 39 16.83 -7.60 3.57
N ALA A 40 16.23 -7.90 4.73
CA ALA A 40 15.85 -9.26 5.09
C ALA A 40 14.85 -9.86 4.09
N LEU A 41 13.81 -9.09 3.70
CA LEU A 41 12.86 -9.52 2.68
C LEU A 41 13.53 -9.76 1.33
N GLN A 42 14.43 -8.87 0.88
CA GLN A 42 15.13 -9.03 -0.39
C GLN A 42 15.97 -10.32 -0.42
N LYS A 43 16.69 -10.62 0.67
CA LYS A 43 17.47 -11.85 0.81
C LYS A 43 16.59 -13.10 0.81
N GLU A 44 15.44 -13.05 1.49
CA GLU A 44 14.48 -14.16 1.51
C GLU A 44 13.92 -14.47 0.11
N LEU A 45 13.78 -13.45 -0.74
CA LEU A 45 13.21 -13.57 -2.07
C LEU A 45 14.25 -13.74 -3.19
N GLU A 46 15.55 -13.62 -2.89
CA GLU A 46 16.64 -13.81 -3.85
C GLU A 46 16.54 -15.11 -4.66
N PRO A 47 16.19 -16.28 -4.07
CA PRO A 47 16.08 -17.54 -4.82
C PRO A 47 15.00 -17.56 -5.91
N THR A 48 14.05 -16.62 -5.89
CA THR A 48 13.00 -16.53 -6.91
C THR A 48 13.52 -15.99 -8.25
N GLY A 49 14.69 -15.34 -8.26
CA GLY A 49 15.31 -14.78 -9.47
C GLY A 49 14.57 -13.56 -10.07
N VAL A 50 13.49 -13.08 -9.44
CA VAL A 50 12.78 -11.88 -9.88
C VAL A 50 13.53 -10.61 -9.47
N GLN A 51 13.32 -9.52 -10.19
CA GLN A 51 13.87 -8.22 -9.83
C GLN A 51 13.09 -7.63 -8.66
N ILE A 52 13.80 -7.17 -7.61
CA ILE A 52 13.20 -6.60 -6.41
C ILE A 52 13.82 -5.23 -6.14
N LEU A 53 12.99 -4.18 -6.23
CA LEU A 53 13.31 -2.84 -5.78
C LEU A 53 12.78 -2.65 -4.36
N THR A 54 13.67 -2.36 -3.41
CA THR A 54 13.30 -1.96 -2.05
C THR A 54 13.53 -0.46 -1.86
N VAL A 55 12.59 0.19 -1.17
CA VAL A 55 12.67 1.62 -0.84
C VAL A 55 12.22 1.86 0.59
N VAL A 56 13.08 2.48 1.39
CA VAL A 56 12.69 2.98 2.70
C VAL A 56 11.70 4.14 2.49
N ALA A 57 10.50 4.00 3.04
CA ALA A 57 9.45 5.01 2.95
C ALA A 57 8.52 4.94 4.15
N ASP A 58 8.24 6.10 4.74
CA ASP A 58 7.09 6.26 5.62
C ASP A 58 5.88 6.68 4.77
N CYS A 59 4.92 5.77 4.63
CA CYS A 59 3.73 6.01 3.81
C CYS A 59 2.81 7.10 4.38
N SER A 60 2.98 7.53 5.64
CA SER A 60 2.28 8.70 6.17
C SER A 60 2.82 10.02 5.59
N ARG A 61 4.01 10.00 5.00
CA ARG A 61 4.66 11.17 4.39
C ARG A 61 4.46 11.15 2.88
N LYS A 62 3.73 12.13 2.36
CA LYS A 62 3.50 12.27 0.91
C LYS A 62 4.81 12.32 0.10
N ALA A 63 5.85 12.98 0.62
CA ALA A 63 7.14 13.06 -0.06
C ALA A 63 7.78 11.67 -0.29
N ASP A 64 7.76 10.82 0.72
CA ASP A 64 8.28 9.46 0.66
C ASP A 64 7.47 8.58 -0.33
N VAL A 65 6.14 8.73 -0.32
CA VAL A 65 5.23 8.08 -1.28
C VAL A 65 5.58 8.46 -2.71
N MET A 66 5.79 9.75 -2.99
CA MET A 66 6.16 10.24 -4.32
C MET A 66 7.57 9.78 -4.74
N ASN A 67 8.52 9.78 -3.80
CA ASN A 67 9.86 9.27 -4.05
C ASN A 67 9.85 7.77 -4.40
N PHE A 68 9.07 6.96 -3.67
CA PHE A 68 8.89 5.55 -3.99
C PHE A 68 8.27 5.37 -5.38
N PHE A 69 7.24 6.15 -5.71
CA PHE A 69 6.61 6.12 -7.03
C PHE A 69 7.61 6.38 -8.16
N GLU A 70 8.41 7.45 -8.08
CA GLU A 70 9.38 7.76 -9.13
C GLU A 70 10.47 6.68 -9.25
N ARG A 71 10.95 6.13 -8.13
CA ARG A 71 11.91 5.01 -8.14
C ARG A 71 11.33 3.75 -8.78
N ALA A 72 10.08 3.40 -8.46
CA ALA A 72 9.41 2.23 -9.03
C ALA A 72 9.16 2.41 -10.53
N LYS A 73 8.69 3.59 -10.95
CA LYS A 73 8.47 3.94 -12.35
C LYS A 73 9.77 3.94 -13.17
N ALA A 74 10.89 4.36 -12.57
CA ALA A 74 12.19 4.33 -13.25
C ALA A 74 12.75 2.89 -13.36
N ALA A 75 12.48 2.03 -12.37
CA ALA A 75 13.03 0.67 -12.34
C ALA A 75 12.27 -0.33 -13.22
N PHE A 76 10.99 -0.08 -13.50
CA PHE A 76 10.12 -1.05 -14.19
C PHE A 76 9.36 -0.42 -15.35
N THR A 77 9.35 -1.12 -16.49
CA THR A 77 8.61 -0.70 -17.69
C THR A 77 7.10 -0.78 -17.52
N THR A 78 6.62 -1.78 -16.76
CA THR A 78 5.19 -1.98 -16.52
C THR A 78 4.90 -2.09 -15.03
N ILE A 79 3.70 -1.66 -14.64
CA ILE A 79 3.13 -1.85 -13.31
C ILE A 79 1.78 -2.57 -13.47
N ASP A 80 1.73 -3.82 -13.05
CA ASP A 80 0.58 -4.72 -13.32
C ASP A 80 -0.32 -4.88 -12.10
N VAL A 81 0.25 -4.80 -10.90
CA VAL A 81 -0.47 -4.96 -9.63
C VAL A 81 -0.01 -3.86 -8.67
N LEU A 82 -0.97 -3.22 -7.99
CA LEU A 82 -0.73 -2.37 -6.84
C LEU A 82 -1.46 -2.96 -5.64
N VAL A 83 -0.76 -3.15 -4.53
CA VAL A 83 -1.31 -3.59 -3.25
C VAL A 83 -1.05 -2.51 -2.21
N ASN A 84 -2.08 -1.69 -1.94
CA ASN A 84 -2.09 -0.73 -0.86
C ASN A 84 -2.42 -1.46 0.46
N ASN A 85 -1.36 -1.90 1.13
CA ASN A 85 -1.41 -2.68 2.37
C ASN A 85 -0.91 -1.91 3.61
N ALA A 86 -0.12 -0.85 3.45
CA ALA A 86 0.37 -0.06 4.57
C ALA A 86 -0.82 0.53 5.35
N GLY A 87 -0.80 0.35 6.67
CA GLY A 87 -1.88 0.78 7.54
C GLY A 87 -1.53 0.54 9.00
N VAL A 88 -2.24 1.22 9.88
CA VAL A 88 -2.16 1.06 11.32
C VAL A 88 -3.56 1.03 11.92
N PHE A 89 -3.71 0.27 12.99
CA PHE A 89 -4.87 0.31 13.86
C PHE A 89 -4.40 0.86 15.21
N LEU A 90 -4.88 2.05 15.57
CA LEU A 90 -4.76 2.59 16.92
C LEU A 90 -6.14 2.53 17.56
N THR A 91 -6.21 1.89 18.71
CA THR A 91 -7.45 1.75 19.49
C THR A 91 -7.78 3.08 20.16
N GLY A 92 -9.06 3.41 20.24
CA GLY A 92 -9.51 4.63 20.91
C GLY A 92 -10.98 4.94 20.65
N ASN A 93 -11.58 5.64 21.61
CA ASN A 93 -12.83 6.35 21.39
C ASN A 93 -12.50 7.69 20.73
N ILE A 94 -13.26 8.10 19.71
CA ILE A 94 -12.95 9.30 18.92
C ILE A 94 -12.88 10.59 19.77
N LEU A 95 -13.53 10.64 20.92
CA LEU A 95 -13.48 11.78 21.84
C LEU A 95 -12.30 11.74 22.82
N ASP A 96 -11.65 10.57 22.97
CA ASP A 96 -10.58 10.30 23.94
C ASP A 96 -9.26 9.89 23.27
N GLU A 97 -9.21 9.86 21.93
CA GLU A 97 -7.99 9.61 21.16
C GLU A 97 -7.00 10.78 21.33
N ASP A 98 -5.69 10.49 21.34
CA ASP A 98 -4.67 11.54 21.33
C ASP A 98 -4.86 12.45 20.11
N ASP A 99 -4.58 13.75 20.25
CA ASP A 99 -4.81 14.79 19.24
C ASP A 99 -4.27 14.47 17.84
N ASN A 100 -3.19 13.67 17.73
CA ASN A 100 -2.56 13.33 16.45
C ASN A 100 -3.00 11.98 15.87
N THR A 101 -3.86 11.24 16.59
CA THR A 101 -4.29 9.89 16.19
C THR A 101 -5.06 9.91 14.88
N PHE A 102 -5.96 10.89 14.73
CA PHE A 102 -6.77 11.02 13.53
C PHE A 102 -5.89 11.31 12.31
N GLU A 103 -5.01 12.31 12.39
CA GLU A 103 -4.11 12.71 11.32
C GLU A 103 -3.19 11.57 10.93
N LEU A 104 -2.59 10.87 11.89
CA LEU A 104 -1.69 9.75 11.61
C LEU A 104 -2.43 8.64 10.87
N GLN A 105 -3.59 8.21 11.37
CA GLN A 105 -4.38 7.16 10.73
C GLN A 105 -4.92 7.62 9.37
N GLN A 106 -5.31 8.87 9.22
CA GLN A 106 -5.75 9.47 7.96
C GLN A 106 -4.62 9.47 6.92
N GLN A 107 -3.42 9.91 7.30
CA GLN A 107 -2.28 9.93 6.39
C GLN A 107 -1.88 8.53 5.96
N LEU A 108 -1.74 7.61 6.91
CA LEU A 108 -1.23 6.27 6.63
C LEU A 108 -2.29 5.37 6.00
N ASN A 109 -3.51 5.32 6.53
CA ASN A 109 -4.55 4.42 6.04
C ASN A 109 -5.15 4.96 4.74
N LEU A 110 -5.55 6.25 4.67
CA LEU A 110 -6.29 6.76 3.51
C LEU A 110 -5.41 7.49 2.49
N ASN A 111 -4.69 8.52 2.91
CA ASN A 111 -4.03 9.43 1.96
C ASN A 111 -2.94 8.71 1.16
N SER A 112 -2.15 7.84 1.80
CA SER A 112 -1.14 7.02 1.13
C SER A 112 -1.75 6.19 -0.02
N THR A 113 -2.86 5.50 0.26
CA THR A 113 -3.65 4.70 -0.69
C THR A 113 -4.15 5.56 -1.85
N TYR A 114 -4.68 6.75 -1.56
CA TYR A 114 -5.11 7.70 -2.58
C TYR A 114 -3.96 8.11 -3.50
N TYR A 115 -2.80 8.49 -2.94
CA TYR A 115 -1.66 8.94 -3.72
C TYR A 115 -1.09 7.83 -4.59
N PHE A 116 -0.89 6.63 -4.05
CA PHE A 116 -0.40 5.49 -4.83
C PHE A 116 -1.38 5.09 -5.93
N SER A 117 -2.67 4.98 -5.61
CA SER A 117 -3.69 4.64 -6.59
C SER A 117 -3.77 5.68 -7.71
N LYS A 118 -3.66 6.97 -7.38
CA LYS A 118 -3.65 8.05 -8.39
C LYS A 118 -2.42 7.98 -9.30
N CYS A 119 -1.23 7.71 -8.75
CA CYS A 119 0.01 7.72 -9.52
C CYS A 119 0.17 6.45 -10.36
N PHE A 120 0.04 5.27 -9.75
CA PHE A 120 0.14 4.00 -10.46
C PHE A 120 -1.10 3.72 -11.33
N GLY A 121 -2.30 4.14 -10.91
CA GLY A 121 -3.50 4.02 -11.72
C GLY A 121 -3.41 4.79 -13.03
N LYS A 122 -2.73 5.94 -13.07
CA LYS A 122 -2.42 6.64 -14.33
C LYS A 122 -1.55 5.80 -15.27
N ILE A 123 -0.54 5.12 -14.72
CA ILE A 123 0.32 4.20 -15.50
C ILE A 123 -0.52 3.04 -16.03
N MET A 124 -1.28 2.37 -15.16
CA MET A 124 -2.14 1.24 -15.53
C MET A 124 -3.19 1.62 -16.58
N ARG A 125 -3.77 2.82 -16.48
CA ARG A 125 -4.71 3.35 -17.49
C ARG A 125 -4.04 3.54 -18.84
N SER A 126 -2.85 4.12 -18.89
CA SER A 126 -2.07 4.25 -20.13
C SER A 126 -1.69 2.90 -20.72
N GLN A 127 -1.38 1.91 -19.87
CA GLN A 127 -1.14 0.52 -20.26
C GLN A 127 -2.41 -0.22 -20.71
N ARG A 128 -3.60 0.32 -20.42
CA ARG A 128 -4.90 -0.35 -20.57
C ARG A 128 -4.98 -1.70 -19.84
N SER A 129 -4.20 -1.85 -18.76
CA SER A 129 -4.10 -3.06 -17.98
C SER A 129 -3.51 -2.75 -16.60
N GLY A 130 -4.07 -3.38 -15.57
CA GLY A 130 -3.58 -3.32 -14.20
C GLY A 130 -4.67 -3.63 -13.19
N HIS A 131 -4.27 -4.02 -11.98
CA HIS A 131 -5.19 -4.25 -10.86
C HIS A 131 -4.71 -3.52 -9.61
N ILE A 132 -5.65 -2.84 -8.93
CA ILE A 132 -5.41 -2.18 -7.64
C ILE A 132 -6.16 -2.95 -6.56
N PHE A 133 -5.44 -3.37 -5.53
CA PHE A 133 -5.94 -4.00 -4.32
C PHE A 133 -5.73 -3.06 -3.13
N ASN A 134 -6.81 -2.72 -2.44
CA ASN A 134 -6.78 -1.93 -1.22
C ASN A 134 -7.09 -2.84 -0.04
N ILE A 135 -6.17 -2.98 0.92
CA ILE A 135 -6.38 -3.80 2.12
C ILE A 135 -7.24 -3.01 3.10
N CYS A 136 -8.55 -3.25 3.00
CA CYS A 136 -9.58 -2.67 3.86
C CYS A 136 -9.63 -3.37 5.23
N SER A 137 -10.78 -3.29 5.89
CA SER A 137 -11.09 -3.93 7.17
C SER A 137 -12.59 -4.16 7.30
N ILE A 138 -13.02 -5.03 8.22
CA ILE A 138 -14.43 -5.06 8.64
C ILE A 138 -14.91 -3.67 9.13
N ALA A 139 -13.99 -2.88 9.69
CA ALA A 139 -14.22 -1.48 10.06
C ALA A 139 -14.55 -0.55 8.88
N SER A 140 -14.47 -1.03 7.64
CA SER A 140 -14.84 -0.25 6.45
C SER A 140 -16.32 -0.33 6.12
N VAL A 141 -17.01 -1.37 6.61
CA VAL A 141 -18.44 -1.63 6.34
C VAL A 141 -19.30 -1.40 7.57
N GLN A 142 -18.71 -1.44 8.76
CA GLN A 142 -19.38 -1.15 10.02
C GLN A 142 -18.39 -0.46 10.98
N SER A 143 -18.86 0.49 11.78
CA SER A 143 -18.06 1.07 12.85
C SER A 143 -17.80 0.02 13.93
N ILE A 144 -16.55 -0.10 14.36
CA ILE A 144 -16.15 -1.02 15.43
C ILE A 144 -15.93 -0.22 16.72
N GLU A 145 -16.38 -0.77 17.84
CA GLU A 145 -16.13 -0.20 19.16
C GLU A 145 -14.61 -0.04 19.41
N ASN A 146 -14.22 1.07 20.04
CA ASN A 146 -12.80 1.41 20.29
C ASN A 146 -11.94 1.52 19.02
N ALA A 147 -12.55 1.81 17.88
CA ALA A 147 -11.86 2.02 16.62
C ALA A 147 -12.32 3.33 15.95
N GLY A 148 -12.37 4.44 16.69
CA GLY A 148 -12.90 5.74 16.26
C GLY A 148 -12.32 6.22 14.94
N SER A 149 -11.12 6.81 14.97
CA SER A 149 -10.43 7.29 13.77
C SER A 149 -10.16 6.17 12.76
N TYR A 150 -9.88 4.95 13.23
CA TYR A 150 -9.64 3.81 12.34
C TYR A 150 -10.85 3.48 11.46
N SER A 151 -12.05 3.39 12.04
CA SER A 151 -13.29 3.09 11.31
C SER A 151 -13.63 4.18 10.30
N VAL A 152 -13.41 5.45 10.65
CA VAL A 152 -13.57 6.59 9.73
C VAL A 152 -12.66 6.43 8.52
N THR A 153 -11.35 6.22 8.75
CA THR A 153 -10.37 6.11 7.67
C THR A 153 -10.61 4.89 6.77
N LYS A 154 -11.04 3.75 7.33
CA LYS A 154 -11.36 2.53 6.58
C LYS A 154 -12.66 2.64 5.80
N THR A 155 -13.69 3.29 6.34
CA THR A 155 -14.92 3.60 5.60
C THR A 155 -14.63 4.51 4.41
N ALA A 156 -13.80 5.54 4.61
CA ALA A 156 -13.36 6.41 3.53
C ALA A 156 -12.53 5.66 2.46
N MET A 157 -11.70 4.69 2.87
CA MET A 157 -10.97 3.82 1.95
C MET A 157 -11.90 2.96 1.09
N LEU A 158 -12.99 2.44 1.65
CA LEU A 158 -14.00 1.71 0.87
C LEU A 158 -14.67 2.61 -0.18
N SER A 159 -14.99 3.86 0.19
CA SER A 159 -15.49 4.85 -0.76
C SER A 159 -14.49 5.11 -1.88
N LEU A 160 -13.21 5.34 -1.54
CA LEU A 160 -12.13 5.50 -2.51
C LEU A 160 -12.04 4.30 -3.47
N ASN A 161 -12.13 3.07 -2.96
CA ASN A 161 -12.11 1.86 -3.77
C ASN A 161 -13.27 1.81 -4.77
N ASN A 162 -14.47 2.21 -4.35
CA ASN A 162 -15.66 2.26 -5.21
C ASN A 162 -15.55 3.34 -6.29
N VAL A 163 -15.00 4.51 -5.94
CA VAL A 163 -14.72 5.58 -6.91
C VAL A 163 -13.71 5.11 -7.96
N LEU A 164 -12.57 4.56 -7.52
CA LEU A 164 -11.54 4.03 -8.43
C LEU A 164 -12.11 2.95 -9.36
N ARG A 165 -12.95 2.05 -8.85
CA ARG A 165 -13.59 1.01 -9.68
C ARG A 165 -14.47 1.61 -10.77
N LYS A 166 -15.23 2.67 -10.48
CA LYS A 166 -16.10 3.33 -11.46
C LYS A 166 -15.30 4.15 -12.48
N GLU A 167 -14.22 4.80 -12.05
CA GLU A 167 -13.43 5.70 -12.91
C GLU A 167 -12.38 4.98 -13.77
N LEU A 168 -12.00 3.75 -13.41
CA LEU A 168 -11.01 2.93 -14.14
C LEU A 168 -11.64 1.79 -14.96
N ALA A 169 -12.97 1.62 -14.89
CA ALA A 169 -13.71 0.64 -15.69
C ALA A 169 -13.89 1.08 -17.15
#